data_AF-A0A2H3AS10-F1
#
_entry.id   AF-A0A2H3AS10-F1
#
_cell.length_a   1.000
_cell.length_b   1.000
_cell.length_c   1.000
_cell.angle_alpha   90.00
_cell.angle_beta   90.00
_cell.angle_gamma   90.00
#
_symmetry.space_group_name_H-M   'P 1'
#
loop_
_entity.id
_entity.type
_entity.pdbx_description
1 polymer ?
#
loop_
_entity_poly.entity_id
_entity_poly.type
_entity_poly.pdbx_seq_one_letter_code
_entity_poly.pdbx_strand_id
1 'polypeptide(L)'
;MAPISPPQTLHKQQLGIPLTHLLCGCATLPATTHTASLFDAYDLIRNAVSSSAATLFAIALLLSGQSSYLIATVAGQAVSEGFLNIRLSPVFRRLITRLLSFIPVLTVAIAIGTRSGIDTLLVASQVVLLIVLPFIVFPLLWLTSNRRTMSVKNDDGGSVNFSNSIPIALLGAAIWLLVVAANIYVIVSLGMGTA
;
A
#
# COMPACT_ATOMS: atom_id res chain seq x y z
N MET A 1 27.43 -15.72 -40.60
CA MET A 1 26.96 -17.03 -40.12
C MET A 1 26.92 -16.96 -38.59
N ALA A 2 25.75 -16.70 -38.02
CA ALA A 2 25.56 -16.51 -36.59
C ALA A 2 25.38 -17.87 -35.87
N PRO A 3 25.96 -18.09 -34.68
CA PRO A 3 25.46 -19.08 -33.75
C PRO A 3 24.41 -18.43 -32.83
N ILE A 4 23.16 -18.72 -33.16
CA ILE A 4 21.96 -18.70 -32.32
C ILE A 4 22.25 -19.32 -30.94
N SER A 5 22.24 -18.48 -29.90
CA SER A 5 22.26 -18.91 -28.49
C SER A 5 20.81 -19.08 -28.00
N PRO A 6 20.47 -20.18 -27.31
CA PRO A 6 19.09 -20.46 -26.90
C PRO A 6 18.61 -19.47 -25.83
N PRO A 7 17.35 -19.01 -25.88
CA PRO A 7 16.72 -18.30 -24.77
C PRO A 7 16.38 -19.34 -23.70
N GLN A 8 16.54 -19.01 -22.40
CA GLN A 8 15.81 -19.56 -21.23
C GLN A 8 16.70 -19.60 -19.97
N THR A 9 16.81 -18.51 -19.21
CA THR A 9 17.04 -18.55 -17.74
C THR A 9 16.55 -17.27 -17.00
N LEU A 10 15.65 -16.48 -17.61
CA LEU A 10 15.05 -15.29 -17.00
C LEU A 10 14.19 -15.60 -15.75
N HIS A 11 13.91 -16.88 -15.48
CA HIS A 11 13.03 -17.32 -14.40
C HIS A 11 13.74 -17.57 -13.04
N LYS A 12 15.09 -17.55 -12.99
CA LYS A 12 15.85 -17.69 -11.71
C LYS A 12 16.25 -16.36 -11.07
N GLN A 13 16.17 -15.24 -11.79
CA GLN A 13 16.60 -13.94 -11.28
C GLN A 13 15.53 -13.24 -10.43
N GLN A 14 14.25 -13.60 -10.54
CA GLN A 14 13.16 -12.97 -9.76
C GLN A 14 12.99 -13.53 -8.34
N LEU A 15 13.54 -14.72 -8.03
CA LEU A 15 13.39 -15.34 -6.70
C LEU A 15 14.54 -15.01 -5.74
N GLY A 16 15.69 -14.54 -6.25
CA GLY A 16 16.87 -14.19 -5.45
C GLY A 16 16.92 -12.73 -4.98
N ILE A 17 16.19 -11.81 -5.63
CA ILE A 17 16.19 -10.38 -5.34
C ILE A 17 15.76 -10.05 -3.89
N PRO A 18 14.72 -10.66 -3.29
CA PRO A 18 14.36 -10.31 -1.92
C PRO A 18 15.43 -10.75 -0.91
N LEU A 19 16.12 -11.88 -1.17
CA LEU A 19 17.13 -12.43 -0.28
C LEU A 19 18.47 -11.68 -0.38
N THR A 20 18.90 -11.30 -1.58
CA THR A 20 20.12 -10.49 -1.75
C THR A 20 19.96 -9.07 -1.21
N HIS A 21 18.77 -8.48 -1.32
CA HIS A 21 18.48 -7.17 -0.72
C HIS A 21 18.48 -7.23 0.82
N LEU A 22 17.99 -8.33 1.40
CA LEU A 22 17.95 -8.56 2.84
C LEU A 22 19.35 -8.86 3.42
N LEU A 23 20.16 -9.68 2.72
CA LEU A 23 21.54 -9.98 3.11
C LEU A 23 22.48 -8.78 2.95
N CYS A 24 22.33 -7.98 1.89
CA CYS A 24 23.15 -6.79 1.68
C CYS A 24 22.83 -5.67 2.70
N GLY A 25 21.56 -5.55 3.12
CA GLY A 25 21.16 -4.65 4.20
C GLY A 25 21.67 -5.07 5.58
N CYS A 26 21.73 -6.37 5.87
CA CYS A 26 22.19 -6.87 7.17
C CYS A 26 23.72 -6.74 7.36
N ALA A 27 24.50 -6.76 6.27
CA ALA A 27 25.96 -6.70 6.33
C ALA A 27 26.56 -5.28 6.36
N THR A 28 25.79 -4.24 6.05
CA THR A 28 26.31 -2.86 5.89
C THR A 28 25.76 -1.85 6.91
N LEU A 29 24.76 -2.23 7.71
CA LEU A 29 24.14 -1.32 8.68
C LEU A 29 24.61 -1.68 10.11
N PRO A 30 25.40 -0.82 10.79
CA PRO A 30 25.52 -0.93 12.24
C PRO A 30 24.12 -0.82 12.84
N ALA A 31 23.78 -1.72 13.76
CA ALA A 31 22.50 -1.75 14.46
C ALA A 31 22.34 -0.49 15.34
N THR A 32 22.00 0.63 14.72
CA THR A 32 21.60 1.85 15.44
C THR A 32 20.10 1.74 15.73
N THR A 33 19.76 1.63 17.00
CA THR A 33 18.42 1.53 17.58
C THR A 33 17.59 2.82 17.46
N HIS A 34 17.83 3.63 16.43
CA HIS A 34 17.04 4.83 16.14
C HIS A 34 16.08 4.52 14.98
N THR A 35 14.82 4.92 15.14
CA THR A 35 13.78 4.86 14.10
C THR A 35 14.35 5.38 12.78
N ALA A 36 14.54 4.48 11.81
CA ALA A 36 15.17 4.83 10.55
C ALA A 36 14.31 5.83 9.78
N SER A 37 14.65 7.12 9.91
CA SER A 37 13.90 8.19 9.27
C SER A 37 14.26 8.28 7.79
N LEU A 38 13.37 8.89 7.00
CA LEU A 38 13.62 9.10 5.57
C LEU A 38 14.88 9.95 5.33
N PHE A 39 15.18 10.88 6.26
CA PHE A 39 16.40 11.70 6.21
C PHE A 39 17.66 10.88 6.52
N ASP A 40 17.59 9.98 7.50
CA ASP A 40 18.71 9.10 7.82
C ASP A 40 18.99 8.15 6.65
N ALA A 41 17.96 7.62 5.99
CA ALA A 41 18.13 6.82 4.78
C ALA A 41 18.83 7.62 3.65
N TYR A 42 18.50 8.89 3.46
CA TYR A 42 19.17 9.76 2.49
C TYR A 42 20.65 9.98 2.84
N ASP A 43 20.94 10.32 4.11
CA ASP A 43 22.29 10.57 4.59
C ASP A 43 23.15 9.29 4.55
N LEU A 44 22.56 8.13 4.85
CA LEU A 44 23.21 6.83 4.73
C LEU A 44 23.56 6.49 3.28
N ILE A 45 22.62 6.67 2.33
CA ILE A 45 22.90 6.41 0.90
C ILE A 45 23.98 7.38 0.39
N ARG A 46 23.94 8.64 0.82
CA ARG A 46 24.94 9.65 0.46
C ARG A 46 26.34 9.26 0.92
N ASN A 47 26.46 8.77 2.15
CA ASN A 47 27.75 8.43 2.77
C ASN A 47 28.27 7.04 2.38
N ALA A 48 27.38 6.06 2.17
CA ALA A 48 27.75 4.68 1.86
C ALA A 48 27.94 4.43 0.36
N VAL A 49 27.18 5.11 -0.51
CA VAL A 49 27.20 4.87 -1.96
C VAL A 49 27.80 6.06 -2.71
N SER A 50 27.09 7.20 -2.75
CA SER A 50 27.53 8.45 -3.39
C SER A 50 26.46 9.54 -3.30
N SER A 51 26.86 10.80 -3.51
CA SER A 51 25.93 11.92 -3.58
C SER A 51 24.93 11.85 -4.75
N SER A 52 25.30 11.20 -5.87
CA SER A 52 24.41 11.00 -7.01
C SER A 52 23.37 9.89 -6.77
N ALA A 53 23.72 8.85 -6.00
CA ALA A 53 22.76 7.85 -5.58
C ALA A 53 21.69 8.43 -4.64
N ALA A 54 22.09 9.34 -3.74
CA ALA A 54 21.15 10.01 -2.83
C ALA A 54 20.14 10.90 -3.58
N THR A 55 20.57 11.62 -4.62
CA THR A 55 19.64 12.44 -5.44
C THR A 55 18.68 11.57 -6.25
N LEU A 56 19.12 10.42 -6.78
CA LEU A 56 18.25 9.45 -7.42
C LEU A 56 17.21 8.86 -6.44
N PHE A 57 17.61 8.58 -5.20
CA PHE A 57 16.67 8.16 -4.15
C PHE A 57 15.60 9.23 -3.89
N ALA A 58 16.00 10.51 -3.78
CA ALA A 58 15.05 11.60 -3.61
C ALA A 58 14.07 11.75 -4.79
N ILE A 59 14.57 11.60 -6.03
CA ILE A 59 13.72 11.59 -7.24
C ILE A 59 12.77 10.40 -7.23
N ALA A 60 13.24 9.21 -6.85
CA ALA A 60 12.42 8.01 -6.76
C ALA A 60 11.29 8.17 -5.72
N LEU A 61 11.58 8.77 -4.55
CA LEU A 61 10.57 9.09 -3.55
C LEU A 61 9.53 10.09 -4.08
N LEU A 62 9.97 11.11 -4.82
CA LEU A 62 9.07 12.07 -5.44
C LEU A 62 8.15 11.40 -6.48
N LEU A 63 8.69 10.53 -7.33
CA LEU A 63 7.94 9.76 -8.33
C LEU A 63 6.95 8.78 -7.68
N SER A 64 7.33 8.13 -6.58
CA SER A 64 6.44 7.25 -5.80
C SER A 64 5.21 8.00 -5.27
N GLY A 65 5.42 9.23 -4.77
CA GLY A 65 4.33 10.11 -4.34
C GLY A 65 3.34 10.47 -5.46
N GLN A 66 3.83 10.67 -6.69
CA GLN A 66 2.97 10.95 -7.84
C GLN A 66 2.11 9.73 -8.23
N SER A 67 2.65 8.52 -8.12
CA SER A 67 1.91 7.29 -8.42
C SER A 67 0.71 7.10 -7.49
N SER A 68 0.92 7.26 -6.17
CA SER A 68 -0.15 7.20 -5.18
C SER A 68 -1.24 8.25 -5.43
N TYR A 69 -0.84 9.46 -5.80
CA TYR A 69 -1.78 10.54 -6.14
C TYR A 69 -2.70 10.18 -7.32
N LEU A 70 -2.14 9.60 -8.40
CA LEU A 70 -2.93 9.18 -9.56
C LEU A 70 -3.94 8.08 -9.19
N ILE A 71 -3.50 7.05 -8.46
CA ILE A 71 -4.38 5.96 -8.01
C ILE A 71 -5.52 6.51 -7.13
N ALA A 72 -5.22 7.43 -6.22
CA ALA A 72 -6.23 8.06 -5.36
C ALA A 72 -7.31 8.80 -6.16
N THR A 73 -6.95 9.47 -7.27
CA THR A 73 -7.95 10.15 -8.11
C THR A 73 -8.87 9.19 -8.85
N VAL A 74 -8.31 8.11 -9.42
CA VAL A 74 -9.09 7.10 -10.16
C VAL A 74 -9.98 6.31 -9.21
N ALA A 75 -9.44 5.84 -8.09
CA ALA A 75 -10.21 5.14 -7.06
C ALA A 75 -11.30 6.05 -6.48
N GLY A 76 -10.98 7.32 -6.25
CA GLY A 76 -11.96 8.31 -5.85
C GLY A 76 -13.09 8.40 -6.87
N GLN A 77 -12.80 8.56 -8.15
CA GLN A 77 -13.82 8.65 -9.20
C GLN A 77 -14.75 7.44 -9.19
N ALA A 78 -14.20 6.23 -9.13
CA ALA A 78 -14.98 5.00 -9.00
C ALA A 78 -15.90 4.99 -7.77
N VAL A 79 -15.40 5.42 -6.60
CA VAL A 79 -16.20 5.46 -5.36
C VAL A 79 -17.30 6.52 -5.43
N SER A 80 -17.03 7.72 -5.93
CA SER A 80 -18.05 8.79 -5.97
C SER A 80 -19.13 8.55 -7.00
N GLU A 81 -18.78 8.01 -8.17
CA GLU A 81 -19.79 7.62 -9.17
C GLU A 81 -20.57 6.38 -8.74
N GLY A 82 -19.92 5.42 -8.08
CA GLY A 82 -20.56 4.20 -7.60
C GLY A 82 -21.45 4.38 -6.37
N PHE A 83 -20.98 5.10 -5.34
CA PHE A 83 -21.67 5.19 -4.04
C PHE A 83 -22.43 6.50 -3.79
N LEU A 84 -21.94 7.64 -4.30
CA LEU A 84 -22.55 8.94 -4.02
C LEU A 84 -23.37 9.48 -5.21
N ASN A 85 -23.16 8.98 -6.43
CA ASN A 85 -23.79 9.49 -7.67
C ASN A 85 -23.67 11.02 -7.86
N ILE A 86 -22.65 11.63 -7.25
CA ILE A 86 -22.38 13.07 -7.33
C ILE A 86 -21.35 13.32 -8.44
N ARG A 87 -21.76 14.04 -9.48
CA ARG A 87 -20.90 14.48 -10.59
C ARG A 87 -20.18 15.78 -10.23
N LEU A 88 -19.12 15.70 -9.41
CA LEU A 88 -18.23 16.84 -9.13
C LEU A 88 -17.18 16.99 -10.24
N SER A 89 -16.80 18.22 -10.56
CA SER A 89 -15.72 18.46 -11.53
C SER A 89 -14.38 17.90 -10.99
N PRO A 90 -13.55 17.25 -11.84
CA PRO A 90 -12.33 16.58 -11.41
C PRO A 90 -11.34 17.52 -10.69
N VAL A 91 -11.28 18.79 -11.12
CA VAL A 91 -10.38 19.80 -10.58
C VAL A 91 -10.79 20.21 -9.16
N PHE A 92 -12.08 20.44 -8.93
CA PHE A 92 -12.58 20.86 -7.63
C PHE A 92 -12.40 19.76 -6.59
N ARG A 93 -12.66 18.52 -7.00
CA ARG A 93 -12.41 17.34 -6.18
C ARG A 93 -10.93 17.16 -5.84
N ARG A 94 -10.04 17.35 -6.81
CA ARG A 94 -8.58 17.33 -6.62
C ARG A 94 -8.12 18.37 -5.60
N LEU A 95 -8.68 19.58 -5.66
CA LEU A 95 -8.33 20.65 -4.73
C LEU A 95 -8.80 20.35 -3.30
N ILE A 96 -10.06 19.94 -3.12
CA ILE A 96 -10.61 19.62 -1.80
C ILE A 96 -9.82 18.48 -1.13
N THR A 97 -9.60 17.38 -1.85
CA THR A 97 -8.92 16.20 -1.28
C THR A 97 -7.47 16.53 -0.91
N ARG A 98 -6.80 17.39 -1.71
CA ARG A 98 -5.45 17.86 -1.42
C ARG A 98 -5.42 18.80 -0.22
N LEU A 99 -6.37 19.74 -0.11
CA LEU A 99 -6.47 20.65 1.02
C LEU A 99 -6.75 19.88 2.32
N LEU A 100 -7.72 18.96 2.30
CA LEU A 100 -8.04 18.10 3.44
C LEU A 100 -6.86 17.24 3.87
N SER A 101 -6.11 16.67 2.93
CA SER A 101 -4.94 15.84 3.26
C SER A 101 -3.74 16.68 3.72
N PHE A 102 -3.63 17.94 3.28
CA PHE A 102 -2.53 18.81 3.67
C PHE A 102 -2.70 19.39 5.08
N ILE A 103 -3.93 19.59 5.56
CA ILE A 103 -4.21 20.09 6.91
C ILE A 103 -3.51 19.26 8.01
N PRO A 104 -3.71 17.93 8.14
CA PRO A 104 -3.09 17.15 9.21
C PRO A 104 -1.55 17.14 9.09
N VAL A 105 -1.03 17.16 7.86
CA VAL A 105 0.42 17.24 7.61
C VAL A 105 0.99 18.57 8.12
N LEU A 106 0.32 19.68 7.81
CA LEU A 106 0.75 21.00 8.23
C LEU A 106 0.66 21.18 9.75
N THR A 107 -0.41 20.69 10.38
CA THR A 107 -0.58 20.74 11.84
C THR A 107 0.57 20.03 12.55
N VAL A 108 0.95 18.83 12.12
CA VAL A 108 2.05 18.09 12.76
C VAL A 108 3.40 18.71 12.47
N ALA A 109 3.61 19.22 11.25
CA ALA A 109 4.86 19.91 10.89
C ALA A 109 5.13 21.15 11.76
N ILE A 110 4.09 21.93 12.09
CA ILE A 110 4.21 23.12 12.95
C ILE A 110 4.41 22.72 14.42
N ALA A 111 3.76 21.66 14.90
CA ALA A 111 3.79 21.29 16.31
C ALA A 111 5.07 20.56 16.76
N ILE A 112 5.61 19.66 15.94
CA ILE A 112 6.68 18.70 16.33
C ILE A 112 7.99 18.95 15.56
N GLY A 113 7.95 19.76 14.50
CA GLY A 113 9.08 20.00 13.60
C GLY A 113 9.19 18.95 12.50
N THR A 114 9.92 19.28 11.43
CA THR A 114 9.88 18.55 10.15
C THR A 114 10.47 17.14 10.18
N ARG A 115 11.50 16.87 11.01
CA ARG A 115 12.14 15.54 11.05
C ARG A 115 11.32 14.51 11.83
N SER A 116 11.06 14.78 13.12
CA SER A 116 10.27 13.88 13.98
C SER A 116 8.78 13.81 13.59
N GLY A 117 8.23 14.91 13.06
CA GLY A 117 6.85 14.95 12.60
C GLY A 117 6.58 14.03 11.41
N ILE A 118 7.54 13.87 10.49
CA ILE A 118 7.38 12.97 9.32
C ILE A 118 7.35 11.51 9.77
N ASP A 119 8.23 11.08 10.65
CA ASP A 119 8.24 9.71 11.15
C ASP A 119 6.95 9.38 11.91
N THR A 120 6.50 10.32 12.74
CA THR A 120 5.20 10.21 13.44
C THR A 120 4.05 10.10 12.44
N LEU A 121 4.06 10.88 11.35
CA LEU A 121 3.07 10.79 10.28
C LEU A 121 3.11 9.46 9.54
N LEU A 122 4.31 8.93 9.29
CA LEU A 122 4.49 7.65 8.62
C LEU A 122 3.90 6.53 9.47
N VAL A 123 4.23 6.48 10.77
CA VAL A 123 3.66 5.49 11.70
C VAL A 123 2.14 5.67 11.81
N ALA A 124 1.65 6.90 11.99
CA ALA A 124 0.22 7.18 12.06
C ALA A 124 -0.52 6.74 10.79
N SER A 125 0.07 6.95 9.60
CA SER A 125 -0.51 6.50 8.33
C SER A 125 -0.64 4.99 8.25
N GLN A 126 0.33 4.25 8.81
CA GLN A 126 0.23 2.80 8.91
C GLN A 126 -0.95 2.40 9.81
N VAL A 127 -1.09 3.03 10.98
CA VAL A 127 -2.19 2.73 11.90
C VAL A 127 -3.55 3.00 11.25
N VAL A 128 -3.71 4.13 10.54
CA VAL A 128 -4.93 4.45 9.80
C VAL A 128 -5.21 3.40 8.73
N LEU A 129 -4.20 2.96 7.98
CA LEU A 129 -4.36 1.93 6.95
C LEU A 129 -4.86 0.59 7.54
N LEU A 130 -4.34 0.19 8.70
CA LEU A 130 -4.77 -1.03 9.40
C LEU A 130 -6.24 -0.96 9.85
N ILE A 131 -6.75 0.22 10.19
CA ILE A 131 -8.16 0.40 10.57
C ILE A 131 -9.07 0.36 9.34
N VAL A 132 -8.64 0.95 8.23
CA VAL A 132 -9.44 1.08 6.99
C VAL A 132 -9.56 -0.26 6.25
N LEU A 133 -8.49 -1.06 6.24
CA LEU A 133 -8.41 -2.30 5.46
C LEU A 133 -9.51 -3.33 5.77
N PRO A 134 -9.81 -3.70 7.04
CA PRO A 134 -10.87 -4.67 7.34
C PRO A 134 -12.27 -4.18 6.95
N PHE A 135 -12.50 -2.86 7.02
CA PHE A 135 -13.76 -2.24 6.63
C PHE A 135 -14.00 -2.30 5.12
N ILE A 136 -12.95 -2.21 4.30
CA ILE A 136 -13.04 -2.35 2.85
C ILE A 136 -13.17 -3.82 2.44
N VAL A 137 -12.40 -4.72 3.06
CA VAL A 137 -12.37 -6.14 2.68
C VAL A 137 -13.66 -6.88 3.06
N PHE A 138 -14.29 -6.53 4.19
CA PHE A 138 -15.53 -7.17 4.64
C PHE A 138 -16.68 -7.11 3.59
N PRO A 139 -17.11 -5.94 3.09
CA PRO A 139 -18.17 -5.86 2.09
C PRO A 139 -17.76 -6.46 0.75
N LEU A 140 -16.48 -6.38 0.37
CA LEU A 140 -15.97 -7.04 -0.83
C LEU A 140 -16.11 -8.56 -0.73
N LEU A 141 -15.69 -9.13 0.41
CA LEU A 141 -15.80 -10.57 0.65
C LEU A 141 -17.26 -11.03 0.69
N TRP A 142 -18.14 -10.25 1.33
CA TRP A 142 -19.57 -10.54 1.35
C TRP A 142 -20.19 -10.50 -0.06
N LEU A 143 -19.85 -9.48 -0.86
CA LEU A 143 -20.34 -9.34 -2.23
C LEU A 143 -19.85 -10.49 -3.13
N THR A 144 -18.58 -10.87 -3.01
CA THR A 144 -17.98 -11.98 -3.76
C THR A 144 -18.48 -13.35 -3.31
N SER A 145 -18.84 -13.52 -2.03
CA SER A 145 -19.38 -14.78 -1.51
C SER A 145 -20.88 -14.95 -1.78
N ASN A 146 -21.60 -13.90 -2.17
CA ASN A 146 -23.04 -13.96 -2.40
C ASN A 146 -23.38 -14.55 -3.78
N ARG A 147 -23.94 -15.77 -3.78
CA ARG A 147 -24.44 -16.48 -4.98
C ARG A 147 -25.44 -15.64 -5.79
N ARG A 148 -26.18 -14.74 -5.13
CA ARG A 148 -27.26 -13.94 -5.74
C ARG A 148 -26.75 -12.78 -6.62
N THR A 149 -25.53 -12.30 -6.40
CA THR A 149 -24.91 -11.21 -7.17
C THR A 149 -23.98 -11.74 -8.26
N MET A 150 -23.39 -12.93 -8.07
CA MET A 150 -22.41 -13.52 -8.99
C MET A 150 -22.99 -14.61 -9.93
N SER A 151 -24.31 -14.75 -9.99
CA SER A 151 -24.98 -15.61 -10.97
C SER A 151 -25.30 -14.79 -12.21
N VAL A 152 -24.67 -15.12 -13.34
CA VAL A 152 -24.94 -14.48 -14.63
C VAL A 152 -26.11 -15.23 -15.28
N LYS A 153 -27.14 -14.49 -15.71
CA LYS A 153 -28.20 -15.03 -16.55
C LYS A 153 -27.69 -15.05 -18.00
N ASN A 154 -27.80 -16.21 -18.65
CA ASN A 154 -27.56 -16.32 -20.09
C ASN A 154 -28.80 -15.84 -20.86
N ASP A 155 -28.57 -15.37 -22.08
CA ASP A 155 -29.62 -14.94 -23.01
C ASP A 155 -30.60 -16.07 -23.38
N ASP A 156 -30.22 -17.34 -23.14
CA ASP A 156 -31.04 -18.55 -23.34
C ASP A 156 -32.00 -18.87 -22.18
N GLY A 157 -32.13 -17.99 -21.18
CA GLY A 157 -32.97 -18.20 -19.99
C GLY A 157 -32.39 -19.13 -18.93
N GLY A 158 -31.21 -19.72 -19.17
CA GLY A 158 -30.43 -20.45 -18.18
C GLY A 158 -29.61 -19.52 -17.27
N SER A 159 -29.39 -19.90 -16.02
CA SER A 159 -28.50 -19.18 -15.09
C SER A 159 -27.24 -19.99 -14.83
N VAL A 160 -26.05 -19.43 -15.13
CA VAL A 160 -24.76 -20.08 -14.84
C VAL A 160 -24.23 -19.52 -13.53
N ASN A 161 -24.12 -20.40 -12.54
CA ASN A 161 -23.55 -20.07 -11.24
C ASN A 161 -22.02 -20.02 -11.33
N PHE A 162 -21.43 -18.84 -11.50
CA PHE A 162 -19.99 -18.60 -11.31
C PHE A 162 -19.60 -18.43 -9.83
N SER A 163 -20.53 -18.76 -8.94
CA SER A 163 -20.39 -18.48 -7.52
C SER A 163 -19.26 -19.31 -6.92
N ASN A 164 -18.32 -18.57 -6.33
CA ASN A 164 -17.10 -19.07 -5.73
C ASN A 164 -17.36 -20.29 -4.85
N SER A 165 -16.52 -21.32 -4.96
CA SER A 165 -16.69 -22.53 -4.16
C SER A 165 -16.54 -22.19 -2.67
N ILE A 166 -17.36 -22.83 -1.83
CA ILE A 166 -17.33 -22.68 -0.36
C ILE A 166 -15.91 -22.66 0.23
N PRO A 167 -14.93 -23.49 -0.22
CA PRO A 167 -13.57 -23.42 0.31
C PRO A 167 -12.82 -22.13 0.01
N ILE A 168 -13.05 -21.48 -1.14
CA ILE A 168 -12.36 -20.22 -1.49
C ILE A 168 -13.00 -19.05 -0.73
N ALA A 169 -14.32 -19.08 -0.52
CA ALA A 169 -14.99 -18.13 0.37
C ALA A 169 -14.50 -18.28 1.81
N LEU A 170 -14.33 -19.52 2.30
CA LEU A 170 -13.76 -19.83 3.61
C LEU A 170 -12.31 -19.35 3.73
N LEU A 171 -11.49 -19.56 2.69
CA LEU A 171 -10.10 -19.10 2.66
C LEU A 171 -10.03 -17.56 2.68
N GLY A 172 -10.90 -16.87 1.94
CA GLY A 172 -11.02 -15.41 1.99
C GLY A 172 -11.45 -14.90 3.37
N ALA A 173 -12.39 -15.60 4.03
CA ALA A 173 -12.79 -15.29 5.39
C ALA A 173 -11.67 -15.55 6.41
N ALA A 174 -10.89 -16.61 6.22
CA ALA A 174 -9.73 -16.92 7.06
C ALA A 174 -8.63 -15.85 6.92
N ILE A 175 -8.32 -15.40 5.69
CA ILE A 175 -7.38 -14.32 5.44
C ILE A 175 -7.89 -13.01 6.06
N TRP A 176 -9.17 -12.69 5.90
CA TRP A 176 -9.76 -11.50 6.53
C TRP A 176 -9.65 -11.54 8.06
N LEU A 177 -9.96 -12.69 8.67
CA LEU A 177 -9.85 -12.87 10.12
C LEU A 177 -8.39 -12.74 10.59
N LEU A 178 -7.45 -13.31 9.84
CA LEU A 178 -6.01 -13.18 10.11
C LEU A 178 -5.55 -11.72 10.06
N VAL A 179 -5.99 -10.98 9.04
CA VAL A 179 -5.68 -9.55 8.89
C VAL A 179 -6.28 -8.73 10.05
N VAL A 180 -7.53 -9.00 10.43
CA VAL A 180 -8.17 -8.33 11.57
C VAL A 180 -7.41 -8.63 12.87
N ALA A 181 -7.05 -9.88 13.11
CA ALA A 181 -6.30 -10.28 14.30
C ALA A 181 -4.91 -9.61 14.34
N ALA A 182 -4.20 -9.55 13.21
CA ALA A 182 -2.91 -8.88 13.10
C ALA A 182 -3.03 -7.36 13.35
N ASN A 183 -4.05 -6.72 12.77
CA ASN A 183 -4.28 -5.28 12.94
C ASN A 183 -4.63 -4.96 14.40
N ILE A 184 -5.46 -5.78 15.06
CA ILE A 184 -5.79 -5.64 16.48
C ILE A 184 -4.53 -5.82 17.33
N TYR A 185 -3.70 -6.83 17.06
CA TYR A 185 -2.45 -7.04 17.79
C TYR A 185 -1.54 -5.81 17.76
N VAL A 186 -1.34 -5.23 16.58
CA VAL A 186 -0.52 -4.01 16.42
C VAL A 186 -1.12 -2.83 17.18
N ILE A 187 -2.44 -2.62 17.10
CA ILE A 187 -3.12 -1.54 17.81
C ILE A 187 -3.00 -1.71 19.34
N VAL A 188 -3.18 -2.93 19.85
CA VAL A 188 -3.05 -3.23 21.28
C VAL A 188 -1.61 -3.05 21.75
N SER A 189 -0.63 -3.54 20.99
CA SER A 189 0.80 -3.34 21.30
C SER A 189 1.17 -1.85 21.33
N LEU A 190 0.62 -1.07 20.40
CA LEU A 190 0.83 0.38 20.35
C LEU A 190 0.13 1.10 21.51
N GLY A 191 -1.08 0.67 21.89
CA GLY A 191 -1.82 1.20 23.03
C GLY A 191 -1.23 0.84 24.40
N MET A 192 -0.56 -0.30 24.51
CA MET A 192 0.14 -0.74 25.72
C MET A 192 1.55 -0.14 25.85
N GLY A 193 2.02 0.63 24.85
CA GLY A 193 3.35 1.25 24.87
C GLY A 193 4.50 0.23 24.75
N THR A 194 4.21 -0.97 24.26
CA THR A 194 5.19 -2.06 24.06
C THR A 194 5.74 -2.11 22.64
N ALA A 195 5.39 -1.14 21.79
CA ALA A 195 5.82 -0.99 20.40
C ALA A 195 6.79 0.18 20.24
#